data_AF-A0A439SYG4-F1
#
_entry.id   AF-A0A439SYG4-F1
#
_cell.length_a   1.000
_cell.length_b   1.000
_cell.length_c   1.000
_cell.angle_alpha   90.00
_cell.angle_beta   90.00
_cell.angle_gamma   90.00
#
_symmetry.space_group_name_H-M   'P 1'
#
loop_
_entity.id
_entity.type
_entity.pdbx_description
1 polymer ?
#
loop_
_entity_poly.entity_id
_entity_poly.type
_entity_poly.pdbx_seq_one_letter_code
_entity_poly.pdbx_strand_id
1 'polypeptide(L)'
;QAVVDGLDLDHLCLLDAAEAIMAMTKVSGIGPWTAEVYLLFAAGHPDVFPARDVALQSAVGHALGIDPRPPEKTLIQLAESWSPWRGVASRLFWAYYRELKGRDAAPPA
;
A
#
# COMPACT_ATOMS: atom_id res chain seq x y z
N GLN A 1 6.60 -17.30 -14.29
CA GLN A 1 6.74 -16.84 -15.69
C GLN A 1 7.46 -15.51 -15.75
N ALA A 2 6.89 -14.38 -15.29
CA ALA A 2 7.54 -13.07 -15.36
C ALA A 2 9.00 -12.99 -14.83
N VAL A 3 9.31 -13.65 -13.71
CA VAL A 3 10.70 -13.73 -13.18
C VAL A 3 11.63 -14.48 -14.14
N VAL A 4 11.15 -15.58 -14.72
CA VAL A 4 11.87 -16.34 -15.77
C VAL A 4 12.06 -15.48 -17.02
N ASP A 5 11.09 -14.61 -17.32
CA ASP A 5 11.10 -13.71 -18.47
C ASP A 5 11.88 -12.39 -18.21
N GLY A 6 12.55 -12.27 -17.06
CA GLY A 6 13.48 -11.17 -16.77
C GLY A 6 13.04 -10.14 -15.72
N LEU A 7 11.93 -10.36 -15.00
CA LEU A 7 11.62 -9.54 -13.82
C LEU A 7 12.59 -9.88 -12.68
N ASP A 8 13.55 -9.00 -12.43
CA ASP A 8 14.50 -9.11 -11.33
C ASP A 8 13.90 -8.58 -10.02
N LEU A 9 13.59 -9.49 -9.10
CA LEU A 9 12.99 -9.15 -7.80
C LEU A 9 13.96 -8.49 -6.83
N ASP A 10 15.26 -8.80 -6.93
CA ASP A 10 16.27 -8.18 -6.06
C ASP A 10 16.52 -6.74 -6.50
N HIS A 11 16.51 -6.49 -7.82
CA HIS A 11 16.60 -5.13 -8.35
C HIS A 11 15.43 -4.26 -7.94
N LEU A 12 14.21 -4.82 -7.80
CA LEU A 12 13.06 -4.07 -7.29
C LEU A 12 13.32 -3.48 -5.89
N CYS A 13 14.13 -4.12 -5.05
CA CYS A 13 14.48 -3.62 -3.71
C CYS A 13 15.39 -2.38 -3.74
N LEU A 14 16.07 -2.13 -4.86
CA LEU A 14 17.05 -1.05 -5.03
C LEU A 14 16.49 0.16 -5.78
N LEU A 15 15.40 -0.02 -6.51
CA LEU A 15 14.71 1.04 -7.23
C LEU A 15 14.01 2.00 -6.26
N ASP A 16 13.70 3.20 -6.74
CA ASP A 16 12.72 4.04 -6.06
C ASP A 16 11.33 3.40 -6.12
N ALA A 17 10.52 3.60 -5.09
CA ALA A 17 9.19 2.98 -4.97
C ALA A 17 8.32 3.19 -6.23
N ALA A 18 8.31 4.39 -6.80
CA ALA A 18 7.54 4.69 -8.00
C ALA A 18 8.02 3.88 -9.22
N GLU A 19 9.33 3.72 -9.38
CA GLU A 19 9.92 2.95 -10.48
C GLU A 19 9.66 1.45 -10.30
N ALA A 20 9.77 0.95 -9.07
CA ALA A 20 9.46 -0.43 -8.74
C ALA A 20 7.97 -0.75 -9.01
N ILE A 21 7.04 0.14 -8.64
CA ILE A 21 5.60 0.01 -8.97
C ILE A 21 5.39 -0.04 -10.49
N MET A 22 6.04 0.84 -11.25
CA MET A 22 5.94 0.85 -12.71
C MET A 22 6.51 -0.44 -13.33
N ALA A 23 7.61 -0.98 -12.77
CA ALA A 23 8.17 -2.24 -13.24
C ALA A 23 7.22 -3.42 -12.97
N MET A 24 6.64 -3.49 -11.77
CA MET A 24 5.71 -4.55 -11.39
C MET A 24 4.40 -4.52 -12.18
N THR A 25 3.83 -3.34 -12.42
CA THR A 25 2.53 -3.19 -13.12
C THR A 25 2.60 -3.48 -14.62
N LYS A 26 3.79 -3.66 -15.20
CA LYS A 26 3.98 -4.20 -16.57
C LYS A 26 3.65 -5.70 -16.66
N VAL A 27 3.64 -6.41 -15.54
CA VAL A 27 3.30 -7.83 -15.51
C VAL A 27 1.78 -7.99 -15.55
N SER A 28 1.28 -8.71 -16.56
CA SER A 28 -0.14 -8.99 -16.69
C SER A 28 -0.70 -9.63 -15.41
N GLY A 29 -1.79 -9.08 -14.88
CA GLY A 29 -2.42 -9.50 -13.62
C GLY A 29 -1.92 -8.78 -12.37
N ILE A 30 -0.86 -7.95 -12.46
CA ILE A 30 -0.40 -7.12 -11.33
C ILE A 30 -0.91 -5.68 -11.49
N GLY A 31 -1.91 -5.32 -10.69
CA GLY A 31 -2.39 -3.93 -10.59
C GLY A 31 -1.57 -3.10 -9.59
N PRO A 32 -1.78 -1.77 -9.55
CA PRO A 32 -1.06 -0.86 -8.64
C PRO A 32 -1.11 -1.30 -7.17
N TRP A 33 -2.31 -1.63 -6.66
CA TRP A 33 -2.47 -2.07 -5.27
C TRP A 33 -1.64 -3.33 -4.96
N THR A 34 -1.64 -4.32 -5.85
CA THR A 34 -0.84 -5.55 -5.67
C THR A 34 0.65 -5.25 -5.66
N ALA A 35 1.11 -4.37 -6.57
CA ALA A 35 2.51 -3.95 -6.61
C ALA A 35 2.91 -3.23 -5.31
N GLU A 36 2.12 -2.26 -4.86
CA GLU A 36 2.37 -1.51 -3.64
C GLU A 36 2.46 -2.41 -2.41
N VAL A 37 1.51 -3.34 -2.25
CA VAL A 37 1.51 -4.32 -1.14
C VAL A 37 2.74 -5.22 -1.20
N TYR A 38 3.10 -5.74 -2.38
CA TYR A 38 4.30 -6.55 -2.54
C TYR A 38 5.56 -5.76 -2.17
N LEU A 39 5.70 -4.53 -2.67
CA LEU A 39 6.89 -3.72 -2.41
C LEU A 39 7.05 -3.38 -0.93
N LEU A 40 5.93 -3.14 -0.24
CA LEU A 40 5.93 -2.83 1.18
C LEU A 40 6.31 -4.03 2.07
N PHE A 41 5.89 -5.25 1.73
CA PHE A 41 6.07 -6.43 2.58
C PHE A 41 7.19 -7.36 2.13
N ALA A 42 7.37 -7.54 0.83
CA ALA A 42 8.39 -8.44 0.27
C ALA A 42 9.67 -7.69 -0.09
N ALA A 43 9.58 -6.54 -0.76
CA ALA A 43 10.76 -5.77 -1.20
C ALA A 43 11.26 -4.73 -0.19
N GLY A 44 10.54 -4.53 0.93
CA GLY A 44 10.98 -3.67 2.04
C GLY A 44 10.93 -2.17 1.79
N HIS A 45 10.20 -1.70 0.78
CA HIS A 45 10.09 -0.27 0.46
C HIS A 45 9.45 0.53 1.60
N PRO A 46 10.14 1.53 2.18
CA PRO A 46 9.62 2.28 3.33
C PRO A 46 8.59 3.35 2.96
N ASP A 47 8.56 3.79 1.69
CA ASP A 47 7.81 4.98 1.26
C ASP A 47 6.65 4.67 0.30
N VAL A 48 5.90 3.60 0.57
CA VAL A 48 4.74 3.16 -0.21
C VAL A 48 3.46 3.31 0.61
N PHE A 49 2.42 3.92 0.03
CA PHE A 49 1.10 4.05 0.65
C PHE A 49 -0.02 3.55 -0.30
N PRO A 50 -0.61 2.36 -0.07
CA PRO A 50 -1.68 1.83 -0.91
C PRO A 50 -3.02 2.59 -0.74
N ALA A 51 -3.15 3.79 -1.33
CA ALA A 51 -4.29 4.70 -1.12
C ALA A 51 -5.64 4.15 -1.61
N ARG A 52 -5.64 3.10 -2.44
CA ARG A 52 -6.85 2.42 -2.92
C ARG A 52 -7.30 1.27 -2.01
N ASP A 53 -6.55 0.96 -0.97
CA ASP A 53 -6.91 -0.07 0.00
C ASP A 53 -8.09 0.39 0.88
N VAL A 54 -9.16 -0.39 0.87
CA VAL A 54 -10.42 -0.02 1.56
C VAL A 54 -10.26 -0.01 3.08
N ALA A 55 -9.41 -0.88 3.63
CA ALA A 55 -9.12 -0.89 5.05
C ALA A 55 -8.31 0.35 5.45
N LEU A 56 -7.30 0.73 4.66
CA LEU A 56 -6.57 1.99 4.87
C LEU A 56 -7.47 3.21 4.77
N GLN A 57 -8.32 3.29 3.75
CA GLN A 57 -9.27 4.39 3.62
C GLN A 57 -10.15 4.52 4.86
N SER A 58 -10.71 3.40 5.31
CA SER A 58 -11.57 3.38 6.50
C SER A 58 -10.80 3.75 7.78
N ALA A 59 -9.58 3.24 7.93
CA ALA A 59 -8.73 3.49 9.08
C ALA A 59 -8.30 4.96 9.19
N VAL A 60 -7.84 5.55 8.09
CA VAL A 60 -7.44 6.96 8.04
C VAL A 60 -8.65 7.86 8.28
N GLY A 61 -9.77 7.57 7.61
CA GLY A 61 -11.03 8.29 7.79
C GLY A 61 -11.45 8.36 9.26
N HIS A 62 -11.46 7.20 9.92
CA HIS A 62 -11.80 7.09 11.33
C HIS A 62 -10.78 7.76 12.24
N ALA A 63 -9.49 7.49 12.06
CA ALA A 63 -8.42 7.99 12.94
C ALA A 63 -8.29 9.52 12.90
N LEU A 64 -8.54 10.15 11.75
CA LEU A 64 -8.42 11.60 11.57
C LEU A 64 -9.76 12.34 11.72
N GLY A 65 -10.88 11.63 11.91
CA GLY A 65 -12.20 12.24 12.03
C GLY A 65 -12.66 12.96 10.76
N ILE A 66 -12.25 12.47 9.59
CA ILE A 66 -12.60 13.01 8.28
C ILE A 66 -13.65 12.11 7.60
N ASP A 67 -13.81 12.21 6.28
CA ASP A 67 -14.67 11.32 5.50
C ASP A 67 -14.44 9.85 5.92
N PRO A 68 -15.50 9.04 6.19
CA PRO A 68 -15.35 7.64 6.60
C PRO A 68 -14.54 6.79 5.62
N ARG A 69 -14.46 7.19 4.35
CA ARG A 69 -13.66 6.53 3.33
C ARG A 69 -13.12 7.59 2.35
N PRO A 70 -12.09 8.36 2.74
CA PRO A 70 -11.57 9.45 1.92
C PRO A 70 -11.14 8.93 0.55
N PRO A 71 -11.41 9.68 -0.53
CA PRO A 71 -11.03 9.23 -1.87
C PRO A 71 -9.50 9.16 -2.00
N GLU A 72 -9.04 8.31 -2.91
CA GLU A 72 -7.61 8.06 -3.19
C GLU A 72 -6.78 9.34 -3.28
N LYS A 73 -7.27 10.36 -4.01
CA LYS A 73 -6.59 11.63 -4.18
C LYS A 73 -6.34 12.35 -2.85
N THR A 74 -7.32 12.35 -1.94
CA THR A 74 -7.18 12.96 -0.61
C THR A 74 -6.16 12.21 0.23
N LEU A 75 -6.17 10.87 0.16
CA LEU A 75 -5.20 10.06 0.88
C LEU A 75 -3.78 10.24 0.38
N ILE A 76 -3.58 10.31 -0.95
CA ILE A 76 -2.26 10.57 -1.54
C ILE A 76 -1.70 11.90 -1.00
N GLN A 77 -2.52 12.96 -1.01
CA GLN A 77 -2.12 14.28 -0.48
C GLN A 77 -1.79 14.25 1.01
N LEU A 78 -2.60 13.56 1.83
CA LEU A 78 -2.30 13.41 3.26
C LEU A 78 -0.99 12.64 3.48
N ALA A 79 -0.77 11.59 2.70
CA ALA A 79 0.40 10.73 2.81
C ALA A 79 1.72 11.40 2.42
N GLU A 80 1.70 12.51 1.66
CA GLU A 80 2.90 13.31 1.38
C GLU A 80 3.61 13.73 2.68
N SER A 81 2.84 14.08 3.72
CA SER A 81 3.39 14.47 5.04
C SER A 81 4.05 13.32 5.82
N TRP A 82 3.85 12.06 5.38
CA TRP A 82 4.42 10.87 6.02
C TRP A 82 5.66 10.34 5.29
N SER A 83 6.03 10.93 4.15
CA SER A 83 7.28 10.59 3.46
C SER A 83 8.49 10.99 4.33
N PRO A 84 9.58 10.20 4.36
CA PRO A 84 9.86 9.00 3.53
C PRO A 84 9.39 7.68 4.15
N TRP A 85 8.46 7.71 5.11
CA TRP A 85 8.04 6.54 5.89
C TRP A 85 6.55 6.21 5.70
N ARG A 86 6.00 6.48 4.51
CA ARG A 86 4.59 6.20 4.19
C ARG A 86 4.18 4.74 4.46
N GLY A 87 5.09 3.79 4.28
CA GLY A 87 4.86 2.39 4.58
C GLY A 87 4.69 2.09 6.08
N VAL A 88 5.35 2.87 6.95
CA VAL A 88 5.12 2.81 8.40
C VAL A 88 3.70 3.28 8.72
N ALA A 89 3.26 4.37 8.11
CA ALA A 89 1.89 4.86 8.26
C ALA A 89 0.87 3.81 7.81
N SER A 90 1.08 3.17 6.64
CA SER A 90 0.21 2.09 6.17
C SER A 90 0.09 0.94 7.19
N ARG A 91 1.22 0.48 7.73
CA ARG A 91 1.23 -0.60 8.73
C ARG A 91 0.50 -0.21 10.02
N LEU A 92 0.68 1.03 10.49
CA LEU A 92 -0.02 1.53 11.68
C LEU A 92 -1.53 1.62 11.44
N PHE A 93 -1.97 2.12 10.29
CA PHE A 93 -3.40 2.20 9.98
C PHE A 93 -4.05 0.84 9.77
N TRP A 94 -3.36 -0.14 9.17
CA TRP A 94 -3.88 -1.52 9.13
C TRP A 94 -3.98 -2.16 10.52
N ALA A 95 -2.97 -1.95 11.37
CA ALA A 95 -3.05 -2.40 12.77
C ALA A 95 -4.23 -1.74 13.48
N TYR A 96 -4.42 -0.43 13.29
CA TYR A 96 -5.55 0.31 13.83
C TYR A 96 -6.90 -0.20 13.30
N TYR A 97 -6.99 -0.49 12.00
CA TYR A 97 -8.19 -1.05 11.38
C TYR A 97 -8.59 -2.39 12.02
N ARG A 98 -7.61 -3.25 12.30
CA ARG A 98 -7.83 -4.53 12.98
C ARG A 98 -8.39 -4.33 14.39
N GLU A 99 -7.87 -3.37 15.15
CA GLU A 99 -8.41 -3.06 16.48
C GLU A 99 -9.83 -2.47 16.40
N LEU A 100 -10.12 -1.64 15.40
CA LEU A 100 -11.44 -1.04 15.18
C LEU A 100 -12.52 -2.08 14.85
N LYS A 101 -12.18 -3.10 14.05
CA LYS A 101 -13.12 -4.13 13.58
C LYS A 101 -13.18 -5.38 14.48
N GLY A 102 -12.28 -5.50 15.46
CA GLY A 102 -12.15 -6.71 16.28
C GLY A 102 -11.53 -7.89 15.50
N ARG A 103 -11.50 -9.08 16.11
CA ARG A 103 -10.84 -10.28 15.55
C ARG A 103 -11.46 -10.82 14.25
N ASP A 104 -12.64 -10.33 13.86
CA ASP A 104 -13.38 -10.79 12.67
C ASP A 104 -13.15 -9.94 11.41
N ALA A 105 -12.11 -9.09 11.42
CA ALA A 105 -11.77 -8.15 10.33
C ALA A 105 -11.26 -8.79 9.03
N ALA A 106 -11.52 -10.07 8.77
CA ALA A 106 -11.25 -10.66 7.47
C ALA A 106 -12.24 -10.06 6.44
N PRO A 107 -11.79 -9.63 5.25
CA PRO A 107 -12.70 -9.31 4.17
C PRO A 107 -13.62 -10.51 3.92
N PRO A 108 -14.93 -10.32 3.69
CA PRO A 108 -15.79 -11.41 3.27
C PRO A 108 -15.21 -12.04 1.99
N ALA A 109 -15.15 -13.37 1.99
CA ALA A 109 -14.69 -14.17 0.85
C ALA A 109 -15.58 -13.97 -0.39
#